data_AF-A0A9W9N8P3-F1
#
_entry.id   AF-A0A9W9N8P3-F1
#
_cell.length_a   1.000
_cell.length_b   1.000
_cell.length_c   1.000
_cell.angle_alpha   90.00
_cell.angle_beta   90.00
_cell.angle_gamma   90.00
#
_symmetry.space_group_name_H-M   'P 1'
#
loop_
_entity.id
_entity.type
_entity.pdbx_description
1 polymer ?
#
loop_
_entity_poly.entity_id
_entity_poly.type
_entity_poly.pdbx_seq_one_letter_code
_entity_poly.pdbx_strand_id
1 'polypeptide(L)' 'MKGDEALAGREERNIASHRFPPDPEHDRTIKFQGLYISVFNEDTQDRKTLEENVAEYKDFAVPKGYTTYVRGVEIVCWVI' A
#
# COMPACT_ATOMS: atom_id res chain seq x y z
N MET A 1 -6.56 26.37 -9.85
CA MET A 1 -5.43 25.40 -9.89
C MET A 1 -5.33 24.76 -8.51
N LYS A 2 -5.80 23.51 -8.38
CA LYS A 2 -5.62 22.67 -7.19
C LYS A 2 -4.54 21.65 -7.58
N GLY A 3 -3.28 21.94 -7.27
CA GLY A 3 -2.17 21.09 -7.73
C GLY A 3 -0.90 21.19 -6.91
N ASP A 4 -0.68 22.29 -6.19
CA ASP A 4 0.61 22.58 -5.56
C ASP A 4 0.69 22.32 -4.04
N GLU A 5 -0.41 21.99 -3.36
CA GLU A 5 -0.37 21.76 -1.91
C GLU A 5 -0.02 20.32 -1.50
N ALA A 6 0.12 19.39 -2.45
CA ALA A 6 0.56 18.01 -2.16
C ALA A 6 2.09 17.86 -1.99
N LEU A 7 2.88 18.87 -2.40
CA LEU A 7 4.35 18.88 -2.30
C LEU A 7 4.88 19.61 -1.06
N ALA A 8 4.01 20.34 -0.35
CA ALA A 8 4.36 20.93 0.93
C ALA A 8 4.30 19.82 1.98
N GLY A 9 5.45 19.22 2.33
CA GLY A 9 5.64 18.20 3.35
C GLY A 9 5.20 18.63 4.76
N ARG A 10 3.93 19.00 4.90
CA ARG A 10 3.21 19.04 6.17
C ARG A 10 3.13 17.59 6.57
N GLU A 11 3.91 17.23 7.58
CA GLU A 11 3.78 15.94 8.24
C GLU A 11 2.30 15.68 8.50
N GLU A 12 1.71 14.73 7.76
CA GLU A 12 0.40 14.19 8.06
C GLU A 12 0.60 13.31 9.32
N ARG A 13 0.88 13.94 10.47
CA ARG A 13 1.27 13.33 11.76
C ARG A 13 0.26 12.33 12.31
N ASN A 14 -0.91 12.21 11.69
CA ASN A 14 -2.03 11.40 12.16
C ASN A 14 -2.54 10.38 11.14
N ILE A 15 -1.88 10.21 9.99
CA ILE A 15 -2.30 9.19 9.02
C ILE A 15 -1.53 7.92 9.26
N ALA A 16 -2.21 6.92 9.82
CA ALA A 16 -1.65 5.60 10.06
C ALA A 16 -1.08 5.02 8.76
N SER A 17 0.21 4.69 8.78
CA SER A 17 0.87 3.94 7.72
C SER A 17 1.46 2.66 8.29
N HIS A 18 1.54 1.64 7.45
CA HIS A 18 2.13 0.37 7.81
C HIS A 18 2.89 -0.22 6.64
N ARG A 19 4.00 -0.88 6.93
CA ARG A 19 4.78 -1.64 5.96
C ARG A 19 4.79 -3.10 6.38
N PHE A 20 4.18 -3.95 5.56
CA PHE A 20 4.23 -5.39 5.73
C PHE A 20 5.48 -5.95 5.02
N PRO A 21 6.29 -6.76 5.72
CA PRO A 21 7.46 -7.37 5.11
C PRO A 21 7.07 -8.34 3.99
N PRO A 22 7.97 -8.58 3.02
CA PRO A 22 7.76 -9.56 1.98
C PRO A 22 7.68 -10.98 2.56
N ASP A 23 6.86 -11.82 1.94
CA ASP A 23 6.85 -13.26 2.20
C ASP A 23 7.76 -13.95 1.20
N PRO A 24 8.81 -14.68 1.63
CA PRO A 24 9.74 -15.30 0.69
C PRO A 24 9.17 -16.56 0.01
N GLU A 25 8.12 -17.17 0.56
CA GLU A 25 7.67 -18.51 0.17
C GLU A 25 6.36 -18.48 -0.61
N HIS A 26 5.45 -17.56 -0.28
CA HIS A 26 4.07 -17.60 -0.78
C HIS A 26 3.62 -16.30 -1.43
N ASP A 27 2.92 -16.43 -2.57
CA ASP A 27 2.09 -15.36 -3.10
C ASP A 27 0.87 -15.19 -2.17
N ARG A 28 0.55 -13.95 -1.82
CA ARG A 28 -0.53 -13.61 -0.89
C ARG A 28 -1.52 -12.66 -1.54
N THR A 29 -2.69 -12.52 -0.94
CA THR A 29 -3.66 -11.49 -1.29
C THR A 29 -3.92 -10.62 -0.08
N ILE A 30 -3.85 -9.30 -0.26
CA ILE A 30 -4.23 -8.32 0.75
C ILE A 30 -5.53 -7.66 0.31
N LYS A 31 -6.50 -7.60 1.22
CA LYS A 31 -7.68 -6.76 1.05
C LYS A 31 -7.44 -5.43 1.74
N PHE A 32 -7.70 -4.34 1.04
CA PHE A 32 -7.38 -3.01 1.50
C PHE A 32 -8.48 -2.00 1.14
N GLN A 33 -8.73 -1.09 2.07
CA GLN A 33 -9.48 0.16 1.89
C GLN A 33 -8.73 1.27 2.62
N GLY A 34 -8.49 2.39 1.94
CA GLY A 34 -7.76 3.51 2.50
C GLY A 34 -7.13 4.43 1.47
N LEU A 35 -6.26 5.31 1.93
CA LEU A 35 -5.72 6.39 1.10
C LEU A 35 -4.68 5.92 0.09
N TYR A 36 -3.88 4.92 0.42
CA TYR A 36 -2.77 4.51 -0.44
C TYR A 36 -2.35 3.07 -0.17
N ILE A 37 -2.09 2.32 -1.23
CA ILE A 37 -1.41 1.02 -1.20
C ILE A 37 -0.34 0.94 -2.29
N SER A 38 0.81 0.36 -1.96
CA SER A 38 1.82 -0.01 -2.94
C SER A 38 2.40 -1.39 -2.63
N VAL A 39 2.53 -2.19 -3.69
CA VAL A 39 3.17 -3.51 -3.67
C VAL A 39 4.42 -3.41 -4.53
N PHE A 40 5.58 -3.55 -3.90
CA PHE A 40 6.86 -3.30 -4.54
C PHE A 40 7.95 -4.27 -4.04
N ASN A 41 8.88 -4.61 -4.92
CA ASN A 41 10.02 -5.46 -4.61
C ASN A 41 11.27 -4.56 -4.49
N GLU A 42 11.91 -4.59 -3.32
CA GLU A 42 13.06 -3.74 -3.02
C GLU A 42 14.32 -4.14 -3.80
N ASP A 43 14.51 -5.44 -4.04
CA ASP A 43 15.71 -5.97 -4.69
C ASP A 43 15.74 -5.67 -6.19
N THR A 44 14.59 -5.79 -6.85
CA THR A 44 14.44 -5.59 -8.30
C THR A 44 13.94 -4.19 -8.66
N GLN A 45 13.53 -3.40 -7.66
CA GLN A 45 12.85 -2.11 -7.83
C GLN A 45 11.54 -2.20 -8.64
N ASP A 46 10.99 -3.41 -8.80
CA ASP A 46 9.75 -3.64 -9.53
C ASP A 46 8.53 -3.26 -8.68
N ARG A 47 7.63 -2.46 -9.25
CA ARG A 47 6.38 -2.04 -8.60
C ARG A 47 5.19 -2.64 -9.32
N LYS A 48 4.48 -3.53 -8.63
CA LYS A 48 3.29 -4.24 -9.15
C LYS A 48 2.01 -3.46 -8.95
N THR A 49 1.89 -2.80 -7.80
CA THR A 49 0.67 -2.06 -7.46
C THR A 49 1.04 -0.69 -6.93
N LEU A 50 0.29 0.30 -7.40
CA LEU A 50 0.20 1.64 -6.84
C LEU A 50 -1.24 2.10 -7.02
N GLU A 51 -1.99 2.18 -5.94
CA GLU A 51 -3.35 2.73 -5.95
C GLU A 51 -3.53 3.72 -4.80
N GLU A 52 -4.31 4.76 -5.08
CA GLU A 52 -4.60 5.87 -4.19
C GLU A 52 -6.12 6.03 -4.06
N ASN A 53 -6.59 6.47 -2.91
CA ASN A 53 -8.01 6.67 -2.58
C ASN A 53 -8.86 5.42 -2.89
N VAL A 54 -8.44 4.28 -2.35
CA VAL A 54 -9.17 3.00 -2.44
C VAL A 54 -10.39 3.10 -1.54
N ALA A 55 -11.48 3.64 -2.09
CA ALA A 55 -12.73 3.92 -1.39
C ALA A 55 -13.55 2.65 -1.09
N GLU A 56 -13.36 1.60 -1.88
CA GLU A 56 -14.04 0.31 -1.72
C GLU A 56 -13.05 -0.75 -1.30
N TYR A 57 -13.50 -1.66 -0.43
CA TYR A 57 -12.68 -2.77 0.04
C TYR A 57 -12.32 -3.71 -1.11
N LYS A 58 -11.04 -3.71 -1.51
CA LYS A 58 -10.54 -4.32 -2.74
C LYS A 58 -9.36 -5.26 -2.48
N ASP A 59 -9.27 -6.29 -3.32
CA ASP A 59 -8.24 -7.31 -3.26
C ASP A 59 -7.05 -6.93 -4.14
N PHE A 60 -5.84 -7.10 -3.60
CA PHE A 60 -4.57 -6.84 -4.27
C PHE A 60 -3.67 -8.07 -4.17
N ALA A 61 -3.13 -8.50 -5.30
CA ALA A 61 -2.14 -9.55 -5.35
C ALA A 61 -0.79 -9.04 -4.83
N VAL A 62 -0.20 -9.78 -3.90
CA VAL A 62 1.13 -9.53 -3.33
C VAL A 62 2.00 -10.74 -3.66
N PRO A 63 2.79 -10.69 -4.74
CA PRO A 63 3.66 -11.80 -5.08
C PRO A 63 4.72 -12.02 -3.99
N LYS A 64 5.22 -13.25 -3.88
CA LYS A 64 6.33 -13.56 -2.99
C LYS A 64 7.53 -12.63 -3.24
N GLY A 65 8.19 -12.21 -2.18
CA GLY A 65 9.28 -11.25 -2.23
C GLY A 65 8.85 -9.78 -2.37
N TYR A 66 7.55 -9.47 -2.42
CA TYR A 66 7.07 -8.08 -2.50
C TYR A 66 6.65 -7.54 -1.12
N THR A 67 7.18 -6.37 -0.81
CA THR A 67 6.80 -5.54 0.34
C THR A 67 5.49 -4.82 0.03
N THR A 68 4.58 -4.76 1.00
CA THR A 68 3.34 -3.98 0.88
C THR A 68 3.39 -2.78 1.81
N TYR A 69 3.24 -1.58 1.26
CA TYR A 69 3.13 -0.35 2.02
C TYR A 69 1.72 0.22 1.90
N VAL A 70 1.09 0.51 3.03
CA VAL A 70 -0.26 1.09 3.09
C VAL A 70 -0.23 2.36 3.92
N ARG A 71 -1.12 3.30 3.59
CA ARG A 71 -1.27 4.57 4.31
C ARG A 71 -2.73 5.01 4.31
N GLY A 72 -3.15 5.63 5.41
CA GLY A 72 -4.54 6.04 5.63
C GLY A 72 -5.45 4.83 5.63
N VAL A 73 -5.04 3.79 6.36
CA VAL A 73 -5.73 2.50 6.40
C VAL A 73 -7.05 2.65 7.13
N GLU A 74 -8.15 2.36 6.44
CA GLU A 74 -9.46 2.16 7.08
C GLU A 74 -9.65 0.67 7.40
N ILE A 75 -9.36 -0.21 6.43
CA ILE A 75 -9.42 -1.67 6.60
C ILE A 75 -8.22 -2.31 5.89
N VAL A 76 -7.58 -3.25 6.57
CA VAL A 76 -6.54 -4.10 5.97
C VAL A 76 -6.64 -5.53 6.51
N CYS A 77 -6.63 -6.52 5.63
CA CYS A 77 -6.65 -7.93 6.02
C CYS A 77 -5.90 -8.79 5.00
N TRP A 78 -5.13 -9.77 5.47
CA TRP A 78 -4.56 -10.80 4.61
C TRP A 78 -5.58 -11.90 4.39
N VAL A 79 -5.79 -12.27 3.12
CA VAL A 79 -6.60 -13.45 2.78
C VAL A 79 -5.71 -14.68 2.91
N ILE A 80 -6.16 -15.64 3.71
CA ILE A 80 -5.53 -16.95 3.92
C ILE A 80 -6.10 -17.95 2.92
#